data_AF-A0A1Z5KYR8-F1
#
_entry.id   AF-A0A1Z5KYR8-F1
#
_cell.length_a   1.000
_cell.length_b   1.000
_cell.length_c   1.000
_cell.angle_alpha   90.00
_cell.angle_beta   90.00
_cell.angle_gamma   90.00
#
_symmetry.space_group_name_H-M   'P 1'
#
loop_
_entity.id
_entity.type
_entity.pdbx_description
1 polymer ?
#
loop_
_entity_poly.entity_id
_entity_poly.type
_entity_poly.pdbx_seq_one_letter_code
_entity_poly.pdbx_strand_id
1 'polypeptide(L)'
;MDAIQALDVVMRHLPSMTYTPVGRSFFSSPDGYFHPLGGGREVWFGFHQSVRPSQWKMMLNIDVSATAFYKAQPVIEFMCEVLELRDINEQRKPLTDSQRVKFTKEIKGLKIEFTHCGTMRRKYRVCNVTRRPAQLQSFPLQLENGQTVECTVAKYFLDKYKMKLRYPHLPCLQVGQEHKHTYLPLEVCNIVAGQRC
;
A
#
# COMPACT_ATOMS: atom_id res chain seq x y z
N MET A 1 -20.47 32.49 -6.76
CA MET A 1 -19.34 31.54 -6.66
C MET A 1 -19.75 30.16 -7.19
N ASP A 2 -21.03 29.83 -7.02
CA ASP A 2 -21.62 28.51 -7.27
C ASP A 2 -21.61 28.05 -8.73
N ALA A 3 -21.81 28.95 -9.71
CA ALA A 3 -21.80 28.58 -11.13
C ALA A 3 -20.41 28.13 -11.63
N ILE A 4 -19.34 28.75 -11.13
CA ILE A 4 -17.95 28.37 -11.47
C ILE A 4 -17.64 27.00 -10.86
N GLN A 5 -18.06 26.78 -9.62
CA GLN A 5 -17.89 25.49 -8.95
C GLN A 5 -18.70 24.38 -9.65
N ALA A 6 -19.94 24.65 -10.07
CA ALA A 6 -20.75 23.70 -10.82
C ALA A 6 -20.05 23.29 -12.13
N LEU A 7 -19.52 24.27 -12.87
CA LEU A 7 -18.76 24.00 -14.10
C LEU A 7 -17.47 23.21 -13.82
N ASP A 8 -16.73 23.54 -12.76
CA ASP A 8 -15.54 22.78 -12.35
C ASP A 8 -15.90 21.32 -12.02
N VAL A 9 -16.99 21.07 -11.30
CA VAL A 9 -17.47 19.72 -10.97
C VAL A 9 -17.84 18.93 -12.22
N VAL A 10 -18.58 19.55 -13.16
CA VAL A 10 -18.96 18.90 -14.44
C VAL A 10 -17.71 18.52 -15.24
N MET A 11 -16.78 19.46 -15.42
CA MET A 11 -15.56 19.23 -16.20
C MET A 11 -14.63 18.21 -15.55
N ARG A 12 -14.75 17.99 -14.23
CA ARG A 12 -13.91 17.06 -13.47
C ARG A 12 -14.56 15.70 -13.25
N HIS A 13 -15.84 15.53 -13.58
CA HIS A 13 -16.59 14.31 -13.27
C HIS A 13 -15.93 13.06 -13.88
N LEU A 14 -15.77 13.03 -15.20
CA LEU A 14 -15.18 11.88 -15.90
C LEU A 14 -13.71 11.65 -15.51
N PRO A 15 -12.81 12.66 -15.51
CA PRO A 15 -11.43 12.47 -15.05
C PRO A 15 -11.31 11.95 -13.61
N SER A 16 -12.23 12.33 -12.71
CA SER A 16 -12.22 11.85 -11.32
C SER A 16 -12.62 10.38 -11.17
N MET A 17 -13.32 9.83 -12.16
CA MET A 17 -13.70 8.42 -12.21
C MET A 17 -12.66 7.56 -12.94
N THR A 18 -11.98 8.14 -13.94
CA THR A 18 -11.02 7.42 -14.79
C THR A 18 -9.58 7.46 -14.25
N TYR A 19 -9.19 8.55 -13.60
CA TYR A 19 -7.83 8.78 -13.11
C TYR A 19 -7.77 8.85 -11.58
N THR A 20 -6.56 8.89 -11.03
CA THR A 20 -6.36 9.15 -9.60
C THR A 20 -6.33 10.65 -9.33
N PRO A 21 -7.34 11.23 -8.66
CA PRO A 21 -7.38 12.66 -8.37
C PRO A 21 -6.43 13.01 -7.23
N VAL A 22 -5.61 14.04 -7.44
CA VAL A 22 -4.71 14.61 -6.43
C VAL A 22 -4.84 16.13 -6.47
N GLY A 23 -5.57 16.69 -5.51
CA GLY A 23 -5.86 18.13 -5.49
C GLY A 23 -6.69 18.57 -6.70
N ARG A 24 -6.09 19.35 -7.61
CA ARG A 24 -6.69 19.78 -8.89
C ARG A 24 -6.10 19.08 -10.12
N SER A 25 -5.32 18.03 -9.90
CA SER A 25 -4.65 17.27 -10.95
C SER A 25 -5.14 15.83 -10.98
N PHE A 26 -4.94 15.17 -12.12
CA PHE A 26 -5.34 13.79 -12.39
C PHE A 26 -4.15 13.01 -12.91
N PHE A 27 -3.92 11.82 -12.36
CA PHE A 27 -2.75 10.99 -12.68
C PHE A 27 -3.16 9.57 -13.05
N SER A 28 -2.41 8.95 -13.96
CA SER A 28 -2.58 7.55 -14.37
C SER A 28 -1.33 6.75 -14.06
N SER A 29 -1.50 5.44 -13.86
CA SER A 29 -0.36 4.54 -13.82
C SER A 29 0.42 4.61 -15.14
N PRO A 30 1.74 4.41 -15.10
CA PRO A 30 2.54 4.33 -16.30
C PRO A 30 2.04 3.23 -17.24
N ASP A 31 1.90 3.55 -18.53
CA ASP A 31 1.54 2.60 -19.59
C ASP A 31 2.56 2.73 -20.73
N GLY A 32 3.37 1.69 -20.93
CA GLY A 32 4.48 1.71 -21.90
C GLY A 32 5.71 2.53 -21.50
N TYR A 33 5.74 3.13 -20.32
CA TYR A 33 6.92 3.82 -19.76
C TYR A 33 7.14 3.41 -18.31
N PHE A 34 8.39 3.36 -17.84
CA PHE A 34 8.72 2.98 -16.47
C PHE A 34 9.82 3.90 -15.93
N HIS A 35 9.47 4.72 -14.93
CA HIS A 35 10.39 5.68 -14.30
C HIS A 35 10.50 5.38 -12.80
N PRO A 36 11.28 4.36 -12.41
CA PRO A 36 11.47 4.01 -11.01
C PRO A 36 12.27 5.11 -10.30
N LEU A 37 11.82 5.50 -9.12
CA LEU A 37 12.54 6.42 -8.24
C LEU A 37 13.38 5.70 -7.17
N GLY A 38 13.28 4.37 -7.10
CA GLY A 38 13.82 3.55 -6.01
C GLY A 38 12.92 3.58 -4.76
N GLY A 39 13.24 2.71 -3.79
CA GLY A 39 12.49 2.64 -2.52
C GLY A 39 11.01 2.30 -2.68
N GLY A 40 10.63 1.58 -3.75
CA GLY A 40 9.24 1.23 -4.02
C GLY A 40 8.40 2.35 -4.61
N ARG A 41 9.02 3.39 -5.16
CA ARG A 41 8.35 4.58 -5.71
C ARG A 41 8.58 4.69 -7.22
N GLU A 42 7.64 5.31 -7.90
CA GLU A 42 7.68 5.59 -9.34
C GLU A 42 7.03 6.94 -9.66
N VAL A 43 7.35 7.49 -10.82
CA VAL A 43 6.72 8.72 -11.33
C VAL A 43 5.44 8.36 -12.08
N TRP A 44 4.34 9.01 -11.72
CA TRP A 44 3.13 9.04 -12.54
C TRP A 44 3.01 10.40 -13.22
N PHE A 45 2.74 10.37 -14.52
CA PHE A 45 2.39 11.58 -15.27
C PHE A 45 0.88 11.79 -15.25
N GLY A 46 0.50 13.04 -15.47
CA GLY A 46 -0.87 13.48 -15.38
C GLY A 46 -1.01 14.92 -15.85
N PHE A 47 -2.13 15.54 -15.49
CA PHE A 47 -2.41 16.92 -15.85
C PHE A 47 -3.13 17.66 -14.73
N HIS A 48 -2.80 18.93 -14.58
CA HIS A 48 -3.58 19.89 -13.82
C HIS A 48 -4.80 20.33 -14.62
N GLN A 49 -5.94 20.51 -13.95
CA GLN A 49 -7.14 21.06 -14.56
C GLN A 49 -7.80 22.07 -13.62
N SER A 50 -8.08 23.28 -14.11
CA SER A 50 -8.96 24.21 -13.39
C SER A 50 -9.77 25.10 -14.32
N VAL A 51 -11.01 25.37 -13.93
CA VAL A 51 -11.86 26.34 -14.62
C VAL A 51 -11.69 27.73 -13.99
N ARG A 52 -11.42 28.75 -14.82
CA ARG A 52 -11.13 30.12 -14.37
C ARG A 52 -11.99 31.14 -15.15
N PRO A 53 -12.57 32.15 -14.48
CA PRO A 53 -13.21 33.25 -15.18
C PRO A 53 -12.15 34.12 -15.89
N SER A 54 -12.49 34.65 -17.05
CA SER A 54 -11.74 35.71 -17.73
C SER A 54 -12.70 36.82 -18.16
N GLN A 55 -12.17 37.93 -18.69
CA GLN A 55 -12.98 39.07 -19.13
C GLN A 55 -14.01 38.70 -20.21
N TRP A 56 -13.76 37.65 -21.00
CA TRP A 56 -14.61 37.28 -22.15
C TRP A 56 -15.36 35.97 -21.94
N LYS A 57 -14.65 34.91 -21.56
CA LYS A 57 -15.20 33.55 -21.44
C LYS A 57 -14.62 32.81 -20.24
N MET A 58 -15.26 31.73 -19.85
CA MET A 58 -14.63 30.76 -18.95
C MET A 58 -13.46 30.09 -19.66
N MET A 59 -12.34 29.98 -18.96
CA MET A 59 -11.11 29.37 -19.47
C MET A 59 -10.84 28.06 -18.75
N LEU A 60 -10.42 27.05 -19.51
CA LEU A 60 -9.93 25.80 -18.96
C LEU A 60 -8.40 25.85 -18.95
N ASN A 61 -7.82 25.93 -17.75
CA ASN A 61 -6.38 25.91 -17.56
C ASN A 61 -5.91 24.45 -17.44
N ILE A 62 -5.08 24.01 -18.38
CA ILE A 62 -4.49 22.67 -18.42
C ILE A 62 -2.97 22.79 -18.46
N ASP A 63 -2.29 22.02 -17.61
CA ASP A 63 -0.83 21.91 -17.61
C ASP A 63 -0.42 20.46 -17.36
N VAL A 64 0.72 20.04 -17.91
CA VAL A 64 1.27 18.70 -17.66
C VAL A 64 1.80 18.66 -16.23
N SER A 65 1.67 17.52 -15.56
CA SER A 65 2.14 17.34 -14.20
C SER A 65 2.75 15.96 -14.02
N ALA A 66 3.72 15.85 -13.11
CA ALA A 66 4.30 14.59 -12.68
C ALA A 66 4.41 14.58 -11.15
N THR A 67 4.13 13.44 -10.52
CA THR A 67 4.30 13.28 -9.07
C THR A 67 4.63 11.84 -8.70
N ALA A 68 5.16 11.64 -7.50
CA ALA A 68 5.61 10.33 -7.04
C ALA A 68 4.44 9.52 -6.45
N PHE A 69 4.37 8.26 -6.85
CA PHE A 69 3.43 7.27 -6.33
C PHE A 69 4.18 6.03 -5.85
N TYR A 70 3.61 5.32 -4.89
CA TYR A 70 4.07 3.99 -4.52
C TYR A 70 3.69 2.98 -5.60
N LYS A 71 4.65 2.14 -5.97
CA LYS A 71 4.45 1.05 -6.92
C LYS A 71 3.43 0.05 -6.40
N ALA A 72 2.55 -0.41 -7.29
CA ALA A 72 1.66 -1.52 -7.00
C ALA A 72 2.42 -2.85 -7.13
N GLN A 73 2.95 -3.35 -6.03
CA GLN A 73 3.86 -4.50 -6.03
C GLN A 73 3.77 -5.32 -4.74
N PRO A 74 4.27 -6.58 -4.72
CA PRO A 74 4.40 -7.36 -3.50
C PRO A 74 5.16 -6.62 -2.41
N VAL A 75 4.71 -6.74 -1.16
CA VAL A 75 5.37 -6.10 0.00
C VAL A 75 6.81 -6.62 0.19
N ILE A 76 7.09 -7.86 -0.20
CA ILE A 76 8.44 -8.42 -0.20
C ILE A 76 9.36 -7.63 -1.14
N GLU A 77 8.92 -7.34 -2.37
CA GLU A 77 9.69 -6.55 -3.33
C GLU A 77 9.85 -5.11 -2.86
N PHE A 78 8.78 -4.51 -2.32
CA PHE A 78 8.83 -3.19 -1.69
C PHE A 78 9.87 -3.14 -0.55
N MET A 79 9.91 -4.17 0.31
CA MET A 79 10.91 -4.27 1.37
C MET A 79 12.32 -4.36 0.80
N CYS A 80 12.55 -5.19 -0.23
CA CYS A 80 13.85 -5.30 -0.89
C CYS A 80 14.32 -3.96 -1.43
N GLU A 81 13.45 -3.19 -2.08
CA GLU A 81 13.81 -1.86 -2.60
C GLU A 81 14.11 -0.84 -1.51
N VAL A 82 13.32 -0.81 -0.42
CA VAL A 82 13.56 0.09 0.71
C VAL A 82 14.86 -0.25 1.44
N LEU A 83 15.19 -1.54 1.53
CA LEU A 83 16.40 -2.03 2.18
C LEU A 83 17.59 -2.16 1.24
N GLU A 84 17.45 -1.77 -0.02
CA GLU A 84 18.49 -1.85 -1.06
C GLU A 84 19.06 -3.27 -1.22
N LEU A 85 18.20 -4.27 -1.05
CA LEU A 85 18.51 -5.69 -1.28
C LEU A 85 18.30 -6.01 -2.76
N ARG A 86 19.20 -6.80 -3.35
CA ARG A 86 19.04 -7.21 -4.76
C ARG A 86 17.84 -8.14 -4.93
N ASP A 87 17.69 -9.07 -3.99
CA ASP A 87 16.57 -10.00 -3.96
C ASP A 87 16.35 -10.54 -2.54
N ILE A 88 15.19 -11.19 -2.33
CA ILE A 88 14.78 -11.70 -1.02
C ILE A 88 15.70 -12.82 -0.48
N ASN A 89 16.44 -13.52 -1.34
CA ASN A 89 17.34 -14.60 -0.92
C ASN A 89 18.59 -14.09 -0.20
N GLU A 90 18.93 -12.80 -0.32
CA GLU A 90 19.97 -12.16 0.50
C GLU A 90 19.55 -12.10 1.98
N GLN A 91 18.24 -11.96 2.25
CA GLN A 91 17.70 -11.83 3.59
C GLN A 91 17.27 -13.19 4.17
N ARG A 92 18.24 -14.09 4.41
CA ARG A 92 18.00 -15.40 5.05
C ARG A 92 17.80 -15.32 6.56
N LYS A 93 18.26 -14.23 7.18
CA LYS A 93 18.15 -13.97 8.62
C LYS A 93 17.00 -13.00 8.90
N PRO A 94 16.46 -12.97 10.12
CA PRO A 94 15.54 -11.90 10.53
C PRO A 94 16.14 -10.51 10.27
N LEU A 95 15.28 -9.53 10.01
CA LEU A 95 15.73 -8.13 9.85
C LEU A 95 16.43 -7.65 11.12
N THR A 96 17.53 -6.93 10.95
CA THR A 96 18.14 -6.17 12.05
C THR A 96 17.18 -5.09 12.52
N ASP A 97 17.33 -4.60 13.77
CA ASP A 97 16.46 -3.55 14.29
C ASP A 97 16.53 -2.27 13.43
N SER A 98 17.70 -1.93 12.87
CA SER A 98 17.87 -0.80 11.94
C SER A 98 17.09 -1.00 10.64
N GLN A 99 17.23 -2.16 9.98
CA GLN A 99 16.46 -2.48 8.77
C GLN A 99 14.96 -2.46 9.03
N ARG A 100 14.51 -3.08 10.13
CA ARG A 100 13.10 -3.10 10.52
C ARG A 100 12.58 -1.68 10.72
N VAL A 101 13.30 -0.80 11.41
CA VAL A 101 12.89 0.60 11.61
C VAL A 101 12.86 1.36 10.28
N LYS A 102 13.86 1.20 9.38
CA LYS A 102 13.85 1.80 8.04
C LYS A 102 12.61 1.36 7.26
N PHE A 103 12.34 0.05 7.21
CA PHE A 103 11.16 -0.51 6.54
C PHE A 103 9.85 -0.03 7.17
N THR A 104 9.75 0.01 8.50
CA THR A 104 8.54 0.46 9.22
C THR A 104 8.19 1.90 8.86
N LYS A 105 9.19 2.79 8.78
CA LYS A 105 8.98 4.20 8.40
C LYS A 105 8.37 4.33 7.01
N GLU A 106 8.82 3.49 6.08
CA GLU A 106 8.36 3.54 4.68
C GLU A 106 6.99 2.91 4.46
N ILE A 107 6.64 1.84 5.17
CA ILE A 107 5.38 1.12 4.94
C ILE A 107 4.23 1.59 5.84
N LYS A 108 4.52 2.20 6.99
CA LYS A 108 3.46 2.66 7.92
C LYS A 108 2.59 3.71 7.24
N GLY A 109 1.27 3.53 7.31
CA GLY A 109 0.27 4.41 6.70
C GLY A 109 -0.17 4.00 5.29
N LEU A 110 0.62 3.15 4.61
CA LEU A 110 0.26 2.63 3.29
C LEU A 110 -0.91 1.65 3.38
N LYS A 111 -1.75 1.67 2.35
CA LYS A 111 -2.80 0.68 2.12
C LYS A 111 -2.22 -0.52 1.41
N ILE A 112 -2.55 -1.69 1.92
CA ILE A 112 -2.21 -2.98 1.34
C ILE A 112 -3.48 -3.77 1.04
N GLU A 113 -3.37 -4.71 0.12
CA GLU A 113 -4.35 -5.78 -0.08
C GLU A 113 -3.68 -7.13 0.12
N PHE A 114 -4.43 -8.13 0.58
CA PHE A 114 -3.89 -9.47 0.81
C PHE A 114 -4.38 -10.45 -0.26
N THR A 115 -3.52 -11.41 -0.58
CA THR A 115 -3.69 -12.31 -1.73
C THR A 115 -4.23 -13.70 -1.36
N HIS A 116 -4.32 -14.03 -0.07
CA HIS A 116 -4.62 -15.39 0.40
C HIS A 116 -6.12 -15.74 0.51
N CYS A 117 -7.04 -14.79 0.36
CA CYS A 117 -8.49 -15.02 0.47
C CYS A 117 -9.24 -14.91 -0.87
N GLY A 118 -8.69 -15.53 -1.92
CA GLY A 118 -9.37 -15.65 -3.22
C GLY A 118 -9.83 -14.31 -3.81
N THR A 119 -11.14 -14.18 -4.06
CA THR A 119 -11.77 -13.00 -4.68
C THR A 119 -11.93 -11.80 -3.74
N MET A 120 -11.79 -11.98 -2.42
CA MET A 120 -11.92 -10.90 -1.44
C MET A 120 -10.62 -10.10 -1.30
N ARG A 121 -10.54 -8.98 -2.04
CA ARG A 121 -9.43 -8.02 -1.96
C ARG A 121 -9.70 -6.87 -0.99
N ARG A 122 -9.89 -7.21 0.28
CA ARG A 122 -10.11 -6.17 1.30
C ARG A 122 -8.82 -5.37 1.50
N LYS A 123 -8.93 -4.05 1.53
CA LYS A 123 -7.81 -3.13 1.71
C LYS A 123 -7.66 -2.78 3.19
N TYR A 124 -6.43 -2.80 3.69
CA TYR A 124 -6.10 -2.41 5.05
C TYR A 124 -4.98 -1.38 5.07
N ARG A 125 -4.99 -0.48 6.06
CA ARG A 125 -3.87 0.43 6.32
C ARG A 125 -2.90 -0.24 7.30
N VAL A 126 -1.62 -0.22 6.96
CA VAL A 126 -0.53 -0.67 7.83
C VAL A 126 -0.36 0.34 8.96
N CYS A 127 -0.41 -0.13 10.20
CA CYS A 127 -0.19 0.71 11.37
C CYS A 127 1.19 0.46 11.99
N ASN A 128 1.74 -0.74 11.84
CA ASN A 128 3.07 -1.06 12.37
C ASN A 128 3.70 -2.29 11.68
N VAL A 129 4.97 -2.56 12.00
CA VAL A 129 5.68 -3.79 11.65
C VAL A 129 6.13 -4.46 12.95
N THR A 130 5.88 -5.77 13.07
CA THR A 130 6.18 -6.50 14.31
C THR A 130 7.69 -6.61 14.54
N ARG A 131 8.09 -6.60 15.81
CA ARG A 131 9.50 -6.88 16.19
C ARG A 131 9.83 -8.35 16.06
N ARG A 132 8.90 -9.23 16.45
CA ARG A 132 9.07 -10.68 16.33
C ARG A 132 8.77 -11.13 14.88
N PRO A 133 9.51 -12.13 14.38
CA PRO A 133 9.22 -12.73 13.08
C PRO A 133 7.92 -13.52 13.08
N ALA A 134 7.35 -13.82 11.92
CA ALA A 134 6.06 -14.50 11.77
C ALA A 134 5.98 -15.86 12.50
N GLN A 135 7.10 -16.57 12.60
CA GLN A 135 7.17 -17.85 13.33
C GLN A 135 7.09 -17.70 14.86
N LEU A 136 7.42 -16.53 15.41
CA LEU A 136 7.43 -16.26 16.86
C LEU A 136 6.39 -15.21 17.28
N GLN A 137 5.84 -14.46 16.33
CA GLN A 137 4.78 -13.49 16.60
C GLN A 137 3.50 -14.26 16.89
N SER A 138 2.97 -14.06 18.09
CA SER A 138 1.74 -14.68 18.55
C SER A 138 0.62 -13.67 18.74
N PHE A 139 -0.59 -14.18 18.81
CA PHE A 139 -1.80 -13.42 19.12
C PHE A 139 -2.82 -14.33 19.82
N PRO A 140 -3.71 -13.75 20.63
CA PRO A 140 -4.82 -14.49 21.23
C PRO A 140 -5.83 -14.87 20.14
N LEU A 141 -5.97 -16.18 19.90
CA LEU A 141 -6.94 -16.76 18.98
C LEU A 141 -8.11 -17.36 19.77
N GLN A 142 -9.31 -16.84 19.54
CA GLN A 142 -10.54 -17.46 20.04
C GLN A 142 -10.90 -18.66 19.16
N LEU A 143 -11.03 -19.83 19.79
CA LEU A 143 -11.51 -21.06 19.19
C LEU A 143 -13.05 -21.10 19.22
N GLU A 144 -13.64 -21.99 18.42
CA GLU A 144 -15.09 -22.17 18.34
C GLU A 144 -15.73 -22.59 19.67
N ASN A 145 -14.96 -23.26 20.54
CA ASN A 145 -15.37 -23.65 21.88
C ASN A 145 -15.32 -22.51 22.91
N GLY A 146 -15.05 -21.27 22.48
CA GLY A 146 -14.95 -20.09 23.35
C GLY A 146 -13.62 -19.94 24.10
N GLN A 147 -12.71 -20.92 24.02
CA GLN A 147 -11.39 -20.80 24.64
C GLN A 147 -10.49 -19.88 23.82
N THR A 148 -9.66 -19.09 24.51
CA THR A 148 -8.63 -18.27 23.88
C THR A 148 -7.28 -18.96 24.05
N VAL A 149 -6.62 -19.25 22.94
CA VAL A 149 -5.29 -19.86 22.91
C VAL A 149 -4.29 -18.92 22.24
N GLU A 150 -3.06 -18.90 22.72
CA GLU A 150 -1.97 -18.21 22.03
C GLU A 150 -1.58 -19.00 20.78
N CYS A 151 -1.65 -18.36 19.61
CA CYS A 151 -1.30 -18.96 18.33
C CYS A 151 -0.29 -18.08 17.59
N THR A 152 0.74 -18.67 17.00
CA THR A 152 1.68 -17.93 16.17
C THR A 152 1.09 -17.64 14.79
N VAL A 153 1.51 -16.55 14.16
CA VAL A 153 1.05 -16.19 12.81
C VAL A 153 1.37 -17.32 11.82
N ALA A 154 2.59 -17.87 11.86
CA ALA A 154 2.96 -18.99 10.99
C ALA A 154 2.07 -20.23 11.19
N LYS A 155 1.78 -20.60 12.45
CA LYS A 155 0.90 -21.74 12.74
C LYS A 155 -0.52 -21.50 12.28
N TYR A 156 -1.07 -20.30 12.54
CA TYR A 156 -2.42 -19.94 12.11
C TYR A 156 -2.58 -20.03 10.59
N PHE A 157 -1.60 -19.52 9.81
CA PHE A 157 -1.65 -19.60 8.35
C PHE A 157 -1.53 -21.04 7.83
N LEU A 158 -0.73 -21.87 8.49
CA LEU A 158 -0.64 -23.29 8.16
C LEU A 158 -1.95 -24.04 8.48
N ASP A 159 -2.53 -23.82 9.66
CA ASP A 159 -3.69 -24.57 10.11
C ASP A 159 -4.97 -24.15 9.39
N LYS A 160 -5.21 -22.83 9.29
CA LYS A 160 -6.44 -22.24 8.73
C LYS A 160 -6.43 -22.15 7.21
N TYR A 161 -5.32 -21.73 6.61
CA TYR A 161 -5.23 -21.51 5.16
C TYR A 161 -4.43 -22.59 4.43
N LYS A 162 -3.93 -23.61 5.13
CA LYS A 162 -3.06 -24.67 4.57
C LYS A 162 -1.85 -24.10 3.83
N MET A 163 -1.38 -22.94 4.29
CA MET A 163 -0.30 -22.17 3.66
C MET A 163 0.95 -22.23 4.52
N LYS A 164 1.98 -22.93 4.04
CA LYS A 164 3.31 -22.89 4.64
C LYS A 164 4.03 -21.62 4.19
N LEU A 165 4.35 -20.75 5.15
CA LEU A 165 5.09 -19.52 4.89
C LEU A 165 6.49 -19.83 4.32
N ARG A 166 6.88 -19.13 3.25
CA ARG A 166 8.23 -19.26 2.66
C ARG A 166 9.26 -18.44 3.43
N TYR A 167 8.82 -17.33 4.04
CA TYR A 167 9.69 -16.42 4.78
C TYR A 167 9.25 -16.25 6.24
N PRO A 168 9.16 -17.33 7.03
CA PRO A 168 8.66 -17.30 8.41
C PRO A 168 9.56 -16.50 9.38
N HIS A 169 10.82 -16.25 8.98
CA HIS A 169 11.81 -15.45 9.71
C HIS A 169 11.65 -13.93 9.52
N LEU A 170 10.80 -13.47 8.60
CA LEU A 170 10.50 -12.05 8.40
C LEU A 170 9.40 -11.57 9.36
N PRO A 171 9.32 -10.26 9.66
CA PRO A 171 8.26 -9.71 10.49
C PRO A 171 6.89 -9.77 9.81
N CYS A 172 5.84 -9.41 10.55
CA CYS A 172 4.49 -9.24 10.04
C CYS A 172 4.12 -7.76 9.96
N LEU A 173 3.20 -7.43 9.07
CA LEU A 173 2.49 -6.15 9.10
C LEU A 173 1.37 -6.22 10.12
N GLN A 174 1.33 -5.25 11.03
CA GLN A 174 0.15 -4.99 11.84
C GLN A 174 -0.75 -4.03 11.07
N VAL A 175 -2.02 -4.39 10.94
CA VAL A 175 -2.98 -3.62 10.15
C VAL A 175 -4.25 -3.29 10.93
N GLY A 176 -4.94 -2.24 10.49
CA GLY A 176 -6.19 -1.80 11.11
C GLY A 176 -5.93 -0.99 12.38
N GLN A 177 -6.55 -1.37 13.49
CA GLN A 177 -6.43 -0.65 14.76
C GLN A 177 -5.20 -1.13 15.54
N GLU A 178 -4.35 -0.20 16.02
CA GLU A 178 -3.09 -0.53 16.71
C GLU A 178 -3.30 -1.36 18.00
N HIS A 179 -4.45 -1.21 18.66
CA HIS A 179 -4.80 -2.01 19.86
C HIS A 179 -5.32 -3.41 19.52
N LYS A 180 -5.53 -3.73 18.23
CA LYS A 180 -5.94 -5.06 17.77
C LYS A 180 -4.76 -5.86 17.24
N HIS A 181 -4.86 -7.18 17.36
CA HIS A 181 -3.82 -8.14 17.01
C HIS A 181 -4.03 -8.70 15.59
N THR A 182 -4.18 -7.84 14.57
CA THR A 182 -4.29 -8.29 13.17
C THR A 182 -2.93 -8.23 12.50
N TYR A 183 -2.31 -9.40 12.35
CA TYR A 183 -0.97 -9.56 11.78
C TYR A 183 -1.02 -10.28 10.44
N LEU A 184 -0.32 -9.75 9.45
CA LEU A 184 -0.23 -10.32 8.10
C LEU A 184 1.24 -10.57 7.73
N PRO A 185 1.61 -11.80 7.33
CA PRO A 185 2.93 -12.07 6.74
C PRO A 185 3.18 -11.20 5.50
N LEU A 186 4.43 -10.78 5.30
CA LEU A 186 4.78 -9.91 4.16
C LEU A 186 4.45 -10.55 2.81
N GLU A 187 4.63 -11.87 2.69
CA GLU A 187 4.45 -12.62 1.43
C GLU A 187 3.00 -12.78 0.97
N VAL A 188 2.02 -12.41 1.82
CA VAL A 188 0.59 -12.44 1.47
C VAL A 188 0.03 -11.05 1.24
N CYS A 189 0.88 -10.03 1.10
CA CYS A 189 0.49 -8.62 1.00
C CYS A 189 1.06 -7.95 -0.25
N ASN A 190 0.24 -7.11 -0.90
CA ASN A 190 0.61 -6.23 -2.00
C ASN A 190 0.33 -4.77 -1.62
N ILE A 191 1.19 -3.84 -2.05
CA ILE A 191 0.92 -2.41 -1.99
C ILE A 191 -0.21 -2.08 -2.96
N VAL A 192 -1.23 -1.36 -2.50
CA VAL A 192 -2.37 -0.94 -3.35
C VAL A 192 -1.90 0.15 -4.31
N ALA A 193 -2.33 0.09 -5.57
CA ALA A 193 -2.06 1.11 -6.59
C ALA A 193 -2.65 2.50 -6.26
N GLY A 194 -2.10 3.54 -6.89
CA GLY A 194 -2.65 4.90 -6.83
C GLY A 194 -2.47 5.59 -5.48
N GLN A 195 -1.46 5.19 -4.72
CA GLN A 195 -1.10 5.84 -3.45
C GLN A 195 0.02 6.85 -3.68
N ARG A 196 -0.31 8.13 -3.58
CA ARG A 196 0.67 9.21 -3.68
C ARG A 196 1.65 9.15 -2.49
N CYS A 197 2.93 9.38 -2.77
CA CYS A 197 3.97 9.55 -1.74
C CYS A 197 3.73 10.80 -0.88
#